data_AF-A0A2V2RTY0-F1
#
_entry.id   AF-A0A2V2RTY0-F1
#
_cell.length_a   1.000
_cell.length_b   1.000
_cell.length_c   1.000
_cell.angle_alpha   90.00
_cell.angle_beta   90.00
_cell.angle_gamma   90.00
#
_symmetry.space_group_name_H-M   'P 1'
#
loop_
_entity.id
_entity.type
_entity.pdbx_description
1 polymer ?
#
loop_
_entity_poly.entity_id
_entity_poly.type
_entity_poly.pdbx_seq_one_letter_code
_entity_poly.pdbx_strand_id
1 'polypeptide(L)'
;MNNKSTDIPEFQNPSIPAASPPTIPSFQHSNTPAARLGKIARLPHDIREQVNIRLQNGEFGQPILDWLNSLPEVRSVIAAEFDGQPISPTNLTRWRQGGYRDWLVGRSALDLVAGLHDRLSLDQPDLSGQFATKLAHCAALHYAACAQNVLSPEAKPADTLQFLRQLSADITRLHRPELHAQRLDIERQHLDLERQWLALEQDNSRKKTDTEFWAWTKRADIQEKLHPKDQGGFTDETRQRIEDEFHLFPKNRRKYMRKKCDTPAQFTRKTP
;
A
#
# COMPACT_ATOMS: atom_id res chain seq x y z
N MET A 1 42.51 -4.41 45.78
CA MET A 1 41.67 -3.40 46.46
C MET A 1 40.50 -3.06 45.55
N ASN A 2 39.35 -3.64 45.89
CA ASN A 2 37.96 -3.23 45.66
C ASN A 2 37.54 -2.60 44.33
N ASN A 3 37.06 -3.45 43.41
CA ASN A 3 36.05 -3.07 42.43
C ASN A 3 34.70 -2.94 43.17
N LYS A 4 34.15 -1.72 43.24
CA LYS A 4 32.76 -1.49 43.68
C LYS A 4 31.83 -1.85 42.51
N SER A 5 31.14 -2.97 42.69
CA SER A 5 29.98 -3.37 41.89
C SER A 5 28.87 -2.34 42.08
N THR A 6 28.42 -1.73 40.99
CA THR A 6 27.30 -0.79 41.01
C THR A 6 26.01 -1.62 40.93
N ASP A 7 25.33 -1.76 42.06
CA ASP A 7 23.98 -2.35 42.13
C ASP A 7 22.99 -1.48 41.34
N ILE A 8 22.52 -2.01 40.21
CA ILE A 8 21.34 -1.51 39.52
C ILE A 8 20.15 -2.30 40.10
N PRO A 9 19.15 -1.64 40.73
CA PRO A 9 18.00 -2.35 41.24
C PRO A 9 17.18 -2.91 40.08
N GLU A 10 17.04 -4.24 40.07
CA GLU A 10 16.20 -5.00 39.17
C GLU A 10 14.74 -4.61 39.40
N PHE A 11 14.18 -3.80 38.50
CA PHE A 11 12.75 -3.49 38.51
C PHE A 11 11.98 -4.77 38.18
N GLN A 12 11.42 -5.41 39.22
CA GLN A 12 10.43 -6.46 39.06
C GLN A 12 9.23 -5.89 38.31
N ASN A 13 9.09 -6.32 37.06
CA ASN A 13 7.96 -6.00 36.21
C ASN A 13 6.70 -6.65 36.83
N PRO A 14 5.70 -5.89 37.30
CA PRO A 14 4.52 -6.49 37.88
C PRO A 14 3.78 -7.27 36.79
N SER A 15 3.66 -8.58 36.96
CA SER A 15 2.88 -9.46 36.09
C SER A 15 1.45 -8.93 35.98
N ILE A 16 1.16 -8.22 34.90
CA ILE A 16 -0.19 -7.81 34.54
C ILE A 16 -0.95 -9.10 34.21
N PRO A 17 -2.03 -9.44 34.93
CA PRO A 17 -2.85 -10.59 34.56
C PRO A 17 -3.37 -10.37 33.14
N ALA A 18 -3.13 -11.35 32.27
CA ALA A 18 -3.57 -11.33 30.89
C ALA A 18 -5.07 -11.00 30.83
N ALA A 19 -5.39 -9.79 30.40
CA ALA A 19 -6.77 -9.39 30.16
C ALA A 19 -7.36 -10.36 29.15
N SER A 20 -8.43 -11.06 29.56
CA SER A 20 -9.22 -11.90 28.68
C SER A 20 -9.55 -11.12 27.40
N PRO A 21 -9.33 -11.69 26.21
CA PRO A 21 -9.63 -11.00 24.97
C PRO A 21 -11.09 -10.55 24.99
N PRO A 22 -11.41 -9.33 24.51
CA PRO A 22 -12.78 -8.87 24.45
C PRO A 22 -13.58 -9.90 23.66
N THR A 23 -14.67 -10.41 24.26
CA THR A 23 -15.66 -11.24 23.59
C THR A 23 -16.20 -10.43 22.41
N ILE A 24 -15.61 -10.65 21.23
CA ILE A 24 -16.17 -10.17 19.98
C ILE A 24 -17.55 -10.83 19.91
N PRO A 25 -18.67 -10.07 19.86
CA PRO A 25 -19.96 -10.68 19.61
C PRO A 25 -19.82 -11.50 18.33
N SER A 26 -20.05 -12.81 18.45
CA SER A 26 -20.06 -13.70 17.31
C SER A 26 -21.17 -13.23 16.38
N PHE A 27 -20.81 -12.38 15.42
CA PHE A 27 -21.67 -12.14 14.30
C PHE A 27 -21.76 -13.49 13.59
N GLN A 28 -22.87 -14.20 13.82
CA GLN A 28 -23.25 -15.36 13.05
C GLN A 28 -23.57 -14.89 11.63
N HIS A 29 -22.54 -14.46 10.90
CA HIS A 29 -22.57 -14.40 9.46
C HIS A 29 -22.46 -15.86 9.01
N SER A 30 -23.61 -16.49 8.81
CA SER A 30 -23.75 -17.66 7.95
C SER A 30 -23.44 -17.28 6.49
N ASN A 31 -22.25 -16.74 6.24
CA ASN A 31 -21.75 -16.37 4.92
C ASN A 31 -20.85 -17.47 4.34
N THR A 32 -21.13 -18.72 4.68
CA THR A 32 -20.71 -19.83 3.84
C THR A 32 -21.77 -19.98 2.76
N PRO A 33 -21.44 -19.84 1.46
CA PRO A 33 -22.37 -20.16 0.39
C PRO A 33 -22.57 -21.67 0.38
N ALA A 34 -23.37 -22.19 1.32
CA ALA A 34 -23.95 -23.50 1.19
C ALA A 34 -24.67 -23.49 -0.17
N ALA A 35 -24.21 -24.33 -1.10
CA ALA A 35 -24.80 -24.44 -2.42
C ALA A 35 -26.31 -24.68 -2.24
N ARG A 36 -27.12 -23.66 -2.50
CA ARG A 36 -28.56 -23.75 -2.30
C ARG A 36 -29.08 -24.86 -3.21
N LEU A 37 -29.72 -25.86 -2.62
CA LEU A 37 -30.18 -27.06 -3.35
C LEU A 37 -31.55 -26.88 -4.04
N GLY A 38 -32.04 -25.65 -4.17
CA GLY A 38 -33.36 -25.39 -4.76
C GLY A 38 -33.32 -25.36 -6.29
N LYS A 39 -34.43 -25.71 -6.95
CA LYS A 39 -34.56 -25.69 -8.43
C LYS A 39 -34.06 -24.39 -9.06
N ILE A 40 -34.49 -23.24 -8.55
CA ILE A 40 -34.06 -21.91 -9.06
C ILE A 40 -32.57 -21.65 -8.82
N ALA A 41 -31.98 -22.21 -7.76
CA ALA A 41 -30.56 -22.03 -7.45
C ALA A 41 -29.62 -22.80 -8.39
N ARG A 42 -30.11 -23.90 -8.99
CA ARG A 42 -29.38 -24.72 -9.97
C ARG A 42 -29.45 -24.18 -11.39
N LEU A 43 -30.30 -23.18 -11.63
CA LEU A 43 -30.40 -22.56 -12.94
C LEU A 43 -29.11 -21.78 -13.29
N PRO A 44 -28.80 -21.64 -14.60
CA PRO A 44 -27.75 -20.76 -15.09
C PRO A 44 -27.83 -19.36 -14.47
N HIS A 45 -26.66 -18.73 -14.30
CA HIS A 45 -26.56 -17.43 -13.63
C HIS A 45 -27.43 -16.37 -14.31
N ASP A 46 -27.41 -16.30 -15.64
CA ASP A 46 -28.17 -15.31 -16.42
C ASP A 46 -29.68 -15.43 -16.20
N ILE A 47 -30.20 -16.65 -16.07
CA ILE A 47 -31.61 -16.89 -15.79
C ILE A 47 -31.94 -16.48 -14.35
N ARG A 48 -31.06 -16.78 -13.38
CA ARG A 48 -31.23 -16.31 -11.99
C ARG A 48 -31.23 -14.79 -11.91
N GLU A 49 -30.38 -14.12 -12.68
CA GLU A 49 -30.31 -12.66 -12.75
C GLU A 49 -31.62 -12.07 -13.30
N GLN A 50 -32.14 -12.62 -14.39
CA GLN A 50 -33.42 -12.19 -14.96
C GLN A 50 -34.61 -12.43 -14.00
N VAL A 51 -34.62 -13.54 -13.27
CA VAL A 51 -35.62 -13.76 -12.20
C VAL A 51 -35.52 -12.64 -11.15
N ASN A 52 -34.32 -12.31 -10.69
CA ASN A 52 -34.13 -11.27 -9.68
C ASN A 52 -34.56 -9.89 -10.18
N ILE A 53 -34.26 -9.53 -11.44
CA ILE A 53 -34.69 -8.27 -12.06
C ILE A 53 -36.23 -8.20 -12.13
N ARG A 54 -36.91 -9.26 -12.59
CA ARG A 54 -38.38 -9.31 -12.63
C ARG A 54 -39.00 -9.18 -11.24
N LEU A 55 -38.38 -9.80 -10.24
CA LEU A 55 -38.79 -9.66 -8.83
C LEU A 55 -38.60 -8.23 -8.32
N GLN A 56 -37.50 -7.56 -8.69
CA GLN A 56 -37.23 -6.18 -8.34
C GLN A 56 -38.23 -5.22 -9.00
N ASN A 57 -38.63 -5.49 -10.24
CA ASN A 57 -39.64 -4.72 -10.99
C ASN A 57 -41.07 -4.95 -10.46
N GLY A 58 -41.27 -5.80 -9.44
CA GLY A 58 -42.56 -6.06 -8.84
C GLY A 58 -43.46 -6.98 -9.66
N GLU A 59 -42.93 -7.76 -10.60
CA GLU A 59 -43.73 -8.70 -11.39
C GLU A 59 -44.40 -9.77 -10.50
N PHE A 60 -45.63 -10.12 -10.85
CA PHE A 60 -46.38 -11.17 -10.18
C PHE A 60 -45.73 -12.54 -10.39
N GLY A 61 -45.90 -13.43 -9.41
CA GLY A 61 -45.24 -14.73 -9.42
C GLY A 61 -45.65 -15.63 -10.60
N GLN A 62 -46.93 -15.60 -11.00
CA GLN A 62 -47.43 -16.47 -12.08
C GLN A 62 -46.78 -16.18 -13.45
N PRO A 63 -46.72 -14.92 -13.93
CA PRO A 63 -45.96 -14.58 -15.14
C PRO A 63 -44.50 -15.05 -15.13
N ILE A 64 -43.82 -14.93 -13.97
CA ILE A 64 -42.43 -15.37 -13.82
C ILE A 64 -42.32 -16.89 -13.96
N LEU A 65 -43.27 -17.65 -13.41
CA LEU A 65 -43.30 -19.11 -13.49
C LEU A 65 -43.63 -19.59 -14.91
N ASP A 66 -44.57 -18.95 -15.59
CA ASP A 66 -44.94 -19.28 -16.96
C ASP A 66 -43.75 -19.05 -17.90
N TRP A 67 -43.06 -17.92 -17.73
CA TRP A 67 -41.81 -17.62 -18.44
C TRP A 67 -40.71 -18.65 -18.12
N LEU A 68 -40.43 -18.91 -16.84
CA LEU A 68 -39.39 -19.86 -16.43
C LEU A 68 -39.63 -21.27 -17.00
N ASN A 69 -40.87 -21.77 -16.93
CA ASN A 69 -41.21 -23.11 -17.43
C ASN A 69 -41.34 -23.16 -18.96
N SER A 70 -41.35 -22.02 -19.67
CA SER A 70 -41.33 -21.97 -21.14
C SER A 70 -39.93 -22.14 -21.73
N LEU A 71 -38.88 -21.84 -20.97
CA LEU A 71 -37.49 -21.84 -21.46
C LEU A 71 -36.94 -23.26 -21.64
N PRO A 72 -36.35 -23.60 -22.80
CA PRO A 72 -35.77 -24.91 -23.05
C PRO A 72 -34.56 -25.22 -22.14
N GLU A 73 -33.77 -24.20 -21.79
CA GLU A 73 -32.61 -24.33 -20.89
C GLU A 73 -33.06 -24.74 -19.49
N VAL A 74 -34.14 -24.14 -18.98
CA VAL A 74 -34.71 -24.46 -17.67
C VAL A 74 -35.27 -25.88 -17.68
N ARG A 75 -35.97 -26.29 -18.74
CA ARG A 75 -36.50 -27.65 -18.89
C ARG A 75 -35.39 -28.69 -18.94
N SER A 76 -34.27 -28.39 -19.60
CA SER A 76 -33.11 -29.29 -19.65
C SER A 76 -32.52 -29.53 -18.26
N VAL A 77 -32.29 -28.47 -17.48
CA VAL A 77 -31.77 -28.57 -16.11
C VAL A 77 -32.75 -29.31 -15.19
N ILE A 78 -34.04 -29.04 -15.32
CA ILE A 78 -35.08 -29.71 -14.52
C ILE A 78 -35.22 -31.19 -14.88
N ALA A 79 -35.12 -31.54 -16.16
CA ALA A 79 -35.15 -32.93 -16.59
C ALA A 79 -33.92 -33.71 -16.06
N ALA A 80 -32.76 -33.06 -16.01
CA ALA A 80 -31.51 -33.68 -15.54
C ALA A 80 -31.44 -33.82 -14.01
N GLU A 81 -31.91 -32.84 -13.25
CA GLU A 81 -31.67 -32.77 -11.79
C GLU A 81 -32.94 -32.92 -10.93
N PHE A 82 -34.15 -32.86 -11.51
CA PHE A 82 -35.41 -32.75 -10.77
C PHE A 82 -36.58 -33.53 -11.39
N ASP A 83 -36.30 -34.64 -12.08
CA ASP A 83 -37.29 -35.57 -12.66
C ASP A 83 -38.32 -34.91 -13.60
N GLY A 84 -37.94 -33.81 -14.27
CA GLY A 84 -38.83 -33.12 -15.21
C GLY A 84 -39.96 -32.32 -14.54
N GLN A 85 -40.01 -32.24 -13.22
CA GLN A 85 -41.08 -31.54 -12.50
C GLN A 85 -40.95 -30.02 -12.65
N PRO A 86 -41.97 -29.29 -13.14
CA PRO A 86 -41.87 -27.86 -13.38
C PRO A 86 -41.57 -27.06 -12.10
N ILE A 87 -41.10 -25.82 -12.28
CA ILE A 87 -40.89 -24.87 -11.17
C ILE A 87 -42.26 -24.45 -10.66
N SER A 88 -42.49 -24.67 -9.37
CA SER A 88 -43.77 -24.35 -8.71
C SER A 88 -43.72 -23.01 -7.97
N PRO A 89 -44.88 -22.43 -7.61
CA PRO A 89 -44.94 -21.22 -6.78
C PRO A 89 -44.16 -21.34 -5.47
N THR A 90 -44.15 -22.53 -4.85
CA THR A 90 -43.39 -22.80 -3.63
C THR A 90 -41.88 -22.63 -3.84
N ASN A 91 -41.36 -22.99 -5.02
CA ASN A 91 -39.95 -22.77 -5.35
C ASN A 91 -39.61 -21.28 -5.43
N LEU A 92 -40.50 -20.48 -6.04
CA LEU A 92 -40.33 -19.03 -6.15
C LEU A 92 -40.41 -18.33 -4.78
N THR A 93 -41.34 -18.73 -3.91
CA THR A 93 -41.42 -18.20 -2.54
C THR A 93 -40.15 -18.51 -1.73
N ARG A 94 -39.64 -19.74 -1.82
CA ARG A 94 -38.37 -20.13 -1.19
C ARG A 94 -37.19 -19.32 -1.74
N TRP A 95 -37.18 -19.05 -3.04
CA TRP A 95 -36.16 -18.21 -3.65
C TRP A 95 -36.24 -16.76 -3.15
N ARG A 96 -37.44 -16.18 -3.07
CA ARG A 96 -37.68 -14.84 -2.51
C ARG A 96 -37.16 -14.71 -1.08
N GLN A 97 -37.36 -15.74 -0.26
CA GLN A 97 -36.93 -15.73 1.16
C GLN A 97 -35.42 -15.90 1.35
N GLY A 98 -34.69 -16.37 0.33
CA GLY A 98 -33.26 -16.66 0.44
C GLY A 98 -32.46 -16.06 -0.70
N GLY A 99 -32.45 -16.72 -1.87
CA GLY A 99 -31.62 -16.34 -3.01
C GLY A 99 -31.80 -14.90 -3.50
N TYR A 100 -33.04 -14.40 -3.49
CA TYR A 100 -33.32 -13.01 -3.84
C TYR A 100 -32.81 -12.02 -2.78
N ARG A 101 -32.88 -12.37 -1.49
CA ARG A 101 -32.33 -11.51 -0.42
C ARG A 101 -30.81 -11.40 -0.52
N ASP A 102 -30.13 -12.50 -0.80
CA ASP A 102 -28.68 -12.48 -1.02
C ASP A 102 -28.31 -11.65 -2.24
N TRP A 103 -29.07 -11.78 -3.32
CA TRP A 103 -28.89 -10.94 -4.50
C TRP A 103 -29.11 -9.46 -4.17
N LEU A 104 -30.11 -9.11 -3.37
CA LEU A 104 -30.32 -7.74 -2.91
C LEU A 104 -29.15 -7.23 -2.07
N VAL A 105 -28.58 -8.05 -1.18
CA VAL A 105 -27.38 -7.68 -0.40
C VAL A 105 -26.20 -7.42 -1.35
N GLY A 106 -25.99 -8.30 -2.33
CA GLY A 106 -24.97 -8.11 -3.36
C GLY A 106 -25.19 -6.84 -4.18
N ARG A 107 -26.45 -6.56 -4.55
CA ARG A 107 -26.82 -5.35 -5.29
C ARG A 107 -26.62 -4.09 -4.48
N SER A 108 -27.05 -4.08 -3.22
CA SER A 108 -26.80 -2.96 -2.30
C SER A 108 -25.31 -2.71 -2.07
N ALA A 109 -24.50 -3.75 -2.01
CA ALA A 109 -23.05 -3.60 -1.92
C ALA A 109 -22.46 -2.96 -3.20
N LEU A 110 -22.91 -3.39 -4.38
CA LEU A 110 -22.50 -2.79 -5.66
C LEU A 110 -22.98 -1.34 -5.79
N ASP A 111 -24.22 -1.04 -5.43
CA ASP A 111 -24.78 0.31 -5.46
C ASP A 111 -24.03 1.23 -4.47
N LEU A 112 -23.62 0.71 -3.30
CA LEU A 112 -22.80 1.43 -2.34
C LEU A 112 -21.40 1.73 -2.91
N VAL A 113 -20.78 0.77 -3.60
CA VAL A 113 -19.49 0.96 -4.26
C VAL A 113 -19.59 1.96 -5.41
N ALA A 114 -20.65 1.90 -6.21
CA ALA A 114 -20.91 2.84 -7.29
C ALA A 114 -21.16 4.26 -6.76
N GLY A 115 -22.00 4.41 -5.73
CA GLY A 115 -22.26 5.70 -5.09
C GLY A 115 -21.02 6.29 -4.41
N LEU A 116 -20.12 5.44 -3.89
CA LEU A 116 -18.80 5.86 -3.41
C LEU A 116 -17.90 6.36 -4.55
N HIS A 117 -17.94 5.71 -5.71
CA HIS A 117 -17.19 6.12 -6.89
C HIS A 117 -17.64 7.49 -7.42
N ASP A 118 -18.95 7.67 -7.55
CA ASP A 118 -19.54 8.92 -8.04
C ASP A 118 -19.32 10.11 -7.08
N ARG A 119 -19.49 9.90 -5.76
CA ARG A 119 -19.34 10.97 -4.76
C ARG A 119 -17.90 11.43 -4.56
N LEU A 120 -16.92 10.60 -4.92
CA LEU A 120 -15.52 10.83 -4.55
C LEU A 120 -14.59 10.93 -5.78
N SER A 121 -15.13 11.07 -7.00
CA SER A 121 -14.40 11.26 -8.27
C SER A 121 -13.11 10.43 -8.31
N LEU A 122 -13.30 9.13 -8.42
CA LEU A 122 -12.29 8.10 -8.17
C LEU A 122 -11.40 7.85 -9.40
N ASP A 123 -10.66 8.86 -9.86
CA ASP A 123 -9.82 8.78 -11.06
C ASP A 123 -8.33 8.52 -10.75
N GLN A 124 -8.04 7.85 -9.63
CA GLN A 124 -6.65 7.60 -9.18
C GLN A 124 -6.38 6.13 -8.82
N PRO A 125 -5.20 5.58 -9.21
CA PRO A 125 -4.93 4.15 -9.25
C PRO A 125 -4.62 3.48 -7.90
N ASP A 126 -4.52 4.22 -6.79
CA ASP A 126 -4.22 3.64 -5.47
C ASP A 126 -5.49 3.29 -4.69
N LEU A 127 -6.12 2.18 -5.12
CA LEU A 127 -7.46 1.77 -4.67
C LEU A 127 -7.48 1.27 -3.22
N SER A 128 -6.42 0.65 -2.71
CA SER A 128 -6.45 -0.06 -1.42
C SER A 128 -6.39 0.89 -0.22
N GLY A 129 -5.47 1.86 -0.23
CA GLY A 129 -5.36 2.86 0.86
C GLY A 129 -6.57 3.78 0.91
N GLN A 130 -7.08 4.17 -0.25
CA GLN A 130 -8.24 5.05 -0.33
C GLN A 130 -9.55 4.31 -0.05
N PHE A 131 -9.71 3.02 -0.39
CA PHE A 131 -10.95 2.29 -0.12
C PHE A 131 -11.31 2.25 1.37
N ALA A 132 -10.33 1.98 2.24
CA ALA A 132 -10.54 2.00 3.69
C ALA A 132 -10.97 3.39 4.19
N THR A 133 -10.32 4.45 3.73
CA THR A 133 -10.67 5.84 4.06
C THR A 133 -12.07 6.21 3.54
N LYS A 134 -12.42 5.78 2.34
CA LYS A 134 -13.74 6.00 1.73
C LYS A 134 -14.84 5.25 2.46
N LEU A 135 -14.60 3.99 2.83
CA LEU A 135 -15.50 3.20 3.66
C LEU A 135 -15.70 3.84 5.04
N ALA A 136 -14.62 4.32 5.66
CA ALA A 136 -14.69 5.06 6.92
C ALA A 136 -15.53 6.34 6.79
N HIS A 137 -15.37 7.08 5.68
CA HIS A 137 -16.16 8.28 5.39
C HIS A 137 -17.64 7.95 5.16
N CYS A 138 -17.95 6.89 4.41
CA CYS A 138 -19.31 6.42 4.22
C CYS A 138 -19.95 5.95 5.53
N ALA A 139 -19.22 5.19 6.34
CA ALA A 139 -19.65 4.78 7.66
C ALA A 139 -19.96 6.02 8.52
N ALA A 140 -19.07 7.02 8.55
CA ALA A 140 -19.30 8.27 9.27
C ALA A 140 -20.56 9.02 8.80
N LEU A 141 -20.82 9.09 7.48
CA LEU A 141 -22.05 9.68 6.92
C LEU A 141 -23.30 8.90 7.34
N HIS A 142 -23.26 7.56 7.29
CA HIS A 142 -24.36 6.72 7.75
C HIS A 142 -24.62 6.90 9.24
N TYR A 143 -23.57 6.96 10.05
CA TYR A 143 -23.71 7.25 11.47
C TYR A 143 -24.27 8.65 11.72
N ALA A 144 -23.86 9.67 10.97
CA ALA A 144 -24.42 11.02 11.08
C ALA A 144 -25.91 11.05 10.74
N ALA A 145 -26.33 10.32 9.70
CA ALA A 145 -27.74 10.18 9.34
C ALA A 145 -28.55 9.41 10.40
N CYS A 146 -28.00 8.32 10.95
CA CYS A 146 -28.60 7.60 12.07
C CYS A 146 -28.69 8.46 13.33
N ALA A 147 -27.67 9.28 13.62
CA ALA A 147 -27.67 10.22 14.73
C ALA A 147 -28.83 11.22 14.61
N GLN A 148 -29.07 11.77 13.42
CA GLN A 148 -30.20 12.69 13.21
C GLN A 148 -31.56 12.06 13.51
N ASN A 149 -31.74 10.76 13.21
CA ASN A 149 -32.98 10.04 13.50
C ASN A 149 -33.12 9.63 14.98
N VAL A 150 -32.02 9.28 15.65
CA VAL A 150 -31.99 8.84 17.06
C VAL A 150 -31.95 10.03 18.04
N LEU A 151 -31.48 11.21 17.59
CA LEU A 151 -31.53 12.47 18.33
C LEU A 151 -32.87 13.20 18.18
N SER A 152 -33.87 12.53 17.58
CA SER A 152 -35.25 13.04 17.53
C SER A 152 -35.78 13.25 18.96
N PRO A 153 -36.52 14.34 19.25
CA PRO A 153 -36.98 14.67 20.60
C PRO A 153 -37.91 13.61 21.24
N GLU A 154 -38.41 12.66 20.46
CA GLU A 154 -39.25 11.53 20.94
C GLU A 154 -38.43 10.29 21.36
N ALA A 155 -37.11 10.29 21.14
CA ALA A 155 -36.26 9.13 21.46
C ALA A 155 -36.00 8.98 22.96
N LYS A 156 -35.87 7.74 23.42
CA LYS A 156 -35.52 7.45 24.82
C LYS A 156 -34.07 7.88 25.08
N PRO A 157 -33.79 8.61 26.18
CA PRO A 157 -32.46 9.13 26.46
C PRO A 157 -31.39 8.04 26.66
N ALA A 158 -31.78 6.84 27.12
CA ALA A 158 -30.88 5.71 27.26
C ALA A 158 -30.39 5.16 25.91
N ASP A 159 -31.29 5.06 24.93
CA ASP A 159 -30.98 4.54 23.59
C ASP A 159 -30.08 5.52 22.84
N THR A 160 -30.34 6.83 23.01
CA THR A 160 -29.48 7.90 22.48
C THR A 160 -28.06 7.84 23.06
N LEU A 161 -27.92 7.67 24.37
CA LEU A 161 -26.60 7.58 25.02
C LEU A 161 -25.82 6.33 24.60
N GLN A 162 -26.49 5.19 24.45
CA GLN A 162 -25.88 3.96 23.96
C GLN A 162 -25.40 4.10 22.52
N PHE A 163 -26.22 4.69 21.65
CA PHE A 163 -25.86 4.97 20.26
C PHE A 163 -24.62 5.88 20.17
N LEU A 164 -24.57 6.96 20.96
CA LEU A 164 -23.42 7.89 20.97
C LEU A 164 -22.12 7.23 21.45
N ARG A 165 -22.19 6.31 22.43
CA ARG A 165 -21.03 5.53 22.88
C ARG A 165 -20.53 4.55 21.82
N GLN A 166 -21.46 3.90 21.12
CA GLN A 166 -21.11 3.00 20.03
C GLN A 166 -20.46 3.77 18.88
N LEU A 167 -21.03 4.93 18.54
CA LEU A 167 -20.51 5.82 17.52
C LEU A 167 -19.08 6.30 17.82
N SER A 168 -18.82 6.78 19.04
CA SER A 168 -17.48 7.26 19.41
C SER A 168 -16.43 6.14 19.40
N ALA A 169 -16.81 4.93 19.82
CA ALA A 169 -15.95 3.75 19.74
C ALA A 169 -15.64 3.38 18.28
N ASP A 170 -16.64 3.39 17.41
CA ASP A 170 -16.50 3.03 16.00
C ASP A 170 -15.65 4.07 15.24
N ILE A 171 -15.85 5.37 15.48
CA ILE A 171 -15.01 6.45 14.94
C ILE A 171 -13.55 6.26 15.39
N THR A 172 -13.31 6.04 16.69
CA THR A 172 -11.94 5.84 17.21
C THR A 172 -11.28 4.62 16.55
N ARG A 173 -12.06 3.56 16.28
CA ARG A 173 -11.57 2.36 15.61
C ARG A 173 -11.21 2.63 14.15
N LEU A 174 -12.01 3.43 13.44
CA LEU A 174 -11.77 3.84 12.06
C LEU A 174 -10.54 4.76 11.92
N HIS A 175 -10.25 5.60 12.92
CA HIS A 175 -9.10 6.50 12.91
C HIS A 175 -7.78 5.85 13.35
N ARG A 176 -7.81 4.69 14.01
CA ARG A 176 -6.59 4.05 14.52
C ARG A 176 -5.55 3.72 13.43
N PRO A 177 -5.92 3.22 12.24
CA PRO A 177 -4.96 2.97 11.16
C PRO A 177 -4.29 4.25 10.65
N GLU A 178 -5.07 5.33 10.53
CA GLU A 178 -4.59 6.65 10.09
C GLU A 178 -3.55 7.22 11.07
N LEU A 179 -3.86 7.22 12.37
CA LEU A 179 -2.93 7.65 13.41
C LEU A 179 -1.64 6.80 13.44
N HIS A 180 -1.77 5.49 13.16
CA HIS A 180 -0.62 4.61 13.06
C HIS A 180 0.24 4.93 11.84
N ALA A 181 -0.38 5.20 10.68
CA ALA A 181 0.32 5.62 9.47
C ALA A 181 1.10 6.94 9.68
N GLN A 182 0.48 7.93 10.32
CA GLN A 182 1.13 9.20 10.67
C GLN A 182 2.34 8.99 11.58
N ARG A 183 2.23 8.10 12.57
CA ARG A 183 3.35 7.77 13.45
C ARG A 183 4.52 7.12 12.69
N LEU A 184 4.22 6.17 11.80
CA LEU A 184 5.24 5.53 10.96
C LEU A 184 5.93 6.53 10.03
N ASP A 185 5.21 7.54 9.55
CA ASP A 185 5.78 8.60 8.72
C ASP A 185 6.79 9.44 9.50
N ILE A 186 6.43 9.86 10.72
CA ILE A 186 7.36 10.58 11.62
C ILE A 186 8.61 9.73 11.91
N GLU A 187 8.46 8.43 12.17
CA GLU A 187 9.59 7.53 12.41
C GLU A 187 10.49 7.40 11.18
N ARG A 188 9.92 7.35 9.97
CA ARG A 188 10.68 7.35 8.71
C ARG A 188 11.46 8.64 8.51
N GLN A 189 10.81 9.78 8.71
CA GLN A 189 11.45 11.10 8.62
C GLN A 189 12.64 11.22 9.58
N HIS A 190 12.48 10.72 10.82
CA HIS A 190 13.56 10.70 11.80
C HIS A 190 14.76 9.86 11.31
N LEU A 191 14.50 8.65 10.81
CA LEU A 191 15.55 7.78 10.28
C LEU A 191 16.28 8.40 9.09
N ASP A 192 15.58 9.13 8.23
CA ASP A 192 16.20 9.78 7.08
C ASP A 192 17.07 10.97 7.50
N LEU A 193 16.64 11.76 8.50
CA LEU A 193 17.47 12.81 9.09
C LEU A 193 18.74 12.23 9.74
N GLU A 194 18.61 11.13 10.47
CA GLU A 194 19.76 10.45 11.10
C GLU A 194 20.76 9.93 10.06
N ARG A 195 20.27 9.35 8.95
CA ARG A 195 21.12 8.93 7.82
C ARG A 195 21.83 10.11 7.16
N GLN A 196 21.13 11.22 6.93
CA GLN A 196 21.73 12.43 6.36
C GLN A 196 22.81 13.00 7.26
N TRP A 197 22.55 13.05 8.57
CA TRP A 197 23.52 13.51 9.56
C TRP A 197 24.78 12.62 9.58
N LEU A 198 24.60 11.30 9.61
CA LEU A 198 25.72 10.35 9.57
C LEU A 198 26.55 10.50 8.30
N ALA A 199 25.90 10.69 7.15
CA ALA A 199 26.59 10.91 5.88
C ALA A 199 27.41 12.21 5.88
N LEU A 200 26.85 13.29 6.43
CA LEU A 200 27.54 14.57 6.57
C LEU A 200 28.76 14.44 7.49
N GLU A 201 28.61 13.73 8.61
CA GLU A 201 29.71 13.49 9.55
C GLU A 201 30.84 12.66 8.94
N GLN A 202 30.49 11.64 8.16
CA GLN A 202 31.46 10.84 7.41
C GLN A 202 32.19 11.68 6.35
N ASP A 203 31.48 12.54 5.61
CA ASP A 203 32.08 13.42 4.61
C ASP A 203 33.01 14.46 5.26
N ASN A 204 32.59 15.04 6.39
CA ASN A 204 33.44 15.95 7.17
C ASN A 204 34.69 15.25 7.70
N SER A 205 34.53 14.02 8.23
CA SER A 205 35.66 13.20 8.68
C SER A 205 36.62 12.89 7.53
N ARG A 206 36.10 12.52 6.35
CA ARG A 206 36.90 12.28 5.14
C ARG A 206 37.67 13.52 4.73
N LYS A 207 37.01 14.67 4.64
CA LYS A 207 37.67 15.96 4.33
C LYS A 207 38.77 16.27 5.33
N LYS A 208 38.53 16.07 6.63
CA LYS A 208 39.55 16.26 7.66
C LYS A 208 40.76 15.35 7.42
N THR A 209 40.55 14.05 7.21
CA THR A 209 41.64 13.11 6.92
C THR A 209 42.39 13.46 5.63
N ASP A 210 41.69 13.91 4.58
CA ASP A 210 42.32 14.35 3.33
C ASP A 210 43.17 15.61 3.55
N THR A 211 42.66 16.59 4.31
CA THR A 211 43.45 17.79 4.67
C THR A 211 44.69 17.46 5.48
N GLU A 212 44.58 16.55 6.46
CA GLU A 212 45.72 16.07 7.26
C GLU A 212 46.72 15.30 6.39
N PHE A 213 46.25 14.47 5.47
CA PHE A 213 47.08 13.76 4.49
C PHE A 213 47.84 14.73 3.57
N TRP A 214 47.17 15.73 2.99
CA TRP A 214 47.81 16.74 2.15
C TRP A 214 48.77 17.65 2.95
N ALA A 215 48.50 17.90 4.23
CA ALA A 215 49.44 18.59 5.10
C ALA A 215 50.68 17.74 5.41
N TRP A 216 50.50 16.44 5.66
CA TRP A 216 51.58 15.48 5.89
C TRP A 216 52.48 15.31 4.67
N THR A 217 51.90 15.19 3.46
CA THR A 217 52.68 15.06 2.23
C THR A 217 53.56 16.28 1.94
N LYS A 218 53.20 17.49 2.37
CA LYS A 218 54.01 18.72 2.19
C LYS A 218 55.27 18.79 3.06
N ARG A 219 55.46 17.89 4.02
CA ARG A 219 56.66 17.89 4.86
C ARG A 219 57.88 17.50 4.04
N ALA A 220 59.02 18.14 4.28
CA ALA A 220 60.23 17.98 3.48
C ALA A 220 60.78 16.53 3.47
N ASP A 221 60.70 15.84 4.61
CA ASP A 221 61.11 14.44 4.78
C ASP A 221 60.25 13.46 3.97
N ILE A 222 58.97 13.79 3.75
CA ILE A 222 58.03 12.98 2.98
C ILE A 222 58.10 13.35 1.49
N GLN A 223 58.24 14.63 1.15
CA GLN A 223 58.43 15.08 -0.23
C GLN A 223 59.65 14.44 -0.88
N GLU A 224 60.78 14.36 -0.18
CA GLU A 224 62.00 13.71 -0.69
C GLU A 224 61.81 12.19 -0.91
N LYS A 225 60.91 11.55 -0.16
CA LYS A 225 60.54 10.13 -0.35
C LYS A 225 59.53 9.91 -1.48
N LEU A 226 58.59 10.82 -1.67
CA LEU A 226 57.58 10.75 -2.73
C LEU A 226 58.16 11.10 -4.10
N HIS A 227 59.12 12.01 -4.13
CA HIS A 227 59.90 12.38 -5.31
C HIS A 227 61.38 12.03 -5.07
N PRO A 228 61.75 10.74 -5.09
CA PRO A 228 63.15 10.36 -5.00
C PRO A 228 63.90 11.06 -6.14
N LYS A 229 64.98 11.76 -5.79
CA LYS A 229 65.86 12.43 -6.77
C LYS A 229 66.17 11.44 -7.88
N ASP A 230 65.81 11.80 -9.12
CA ASP A 230 65.88 10.95 -10.30
C ASP A 230 67.13 10.07 -10.27
N GLN A 231 66.96 8.78 -9.97
CA GLN A 231 67.97 7.79 -10.28
C GLN A 231 67.89 7.56 -11.78
N GLY A 232 68.46 8.50 -12.56
CA GLY A 232 68.75 8.35 -13.98
C GLY A 232 67.58 7.84 -14.81
N GLY A 233 66.46 8.56 -14.83
CA GLY A 233 65.48 8.38 -15.91
C GLY A 233 66.15 8.60 -17.27
N PHE A 234 65.64 7.94 -18.31
CA PHE A 234 66.08 8.16 -19.70
C PHE A 234 66.17 9.66 -19.97
N THR A 235 67.38 10.17 -20.23
CA THR A 235 67.55 11.58 -20.58
C THR A 235 66.69 11.92 -21.78
N ASP A 236 66.22 13.17 -21.89
CA ASP A 236 65.40 13.60 -23.03
C ASP A 236 66.05 13.25 -24.37
N GLU A 237 67.38 13.27 -24.44
CA GLU A 237 68.15 12.84 -25.61
C GLU A 237 68.02 11.34 -25.91
N THR A 238 68.03 10.49 -24.88
CA THR A 238 67.86 9.03 -25.03
C THR A 238 66.42 8.69 -25.38
N ARG A 239 65.46 9.43 -24.82
CA ARG A 239 64.04 9.33 -25.18
C ARG A 239 63.81 9.75 -26.64
N GLN A 240 64.46 10.83 -27.07
CA GLN A 240 64.35 11.33 -28.44
C GLN A 240 65.02 10.39 -29.46
N ARG A 241 66.14 9.75 -29.09
CA ARG A 241 66.75 8.66 -29.86
C ARG A 241 65.80 7.46 -30.03
N ILE A 242 65.17 7.00 -28.95
CA ILE A 242 64.20 5.90 -29.02
C ILE A 242 62.99 6.30 -29.88
N GLU A 243 62.48 7.53 -29.74
CA GLU A 243 61.36 8.01 -30.55
C GLU A 243 61.72 8.09 -32.05
N ASP A 244 62.94 8.51 -32.40
CA ASP A 244 63.43 8.58 -33.78
C ASP A 244 63.74 7.19 -34.37
N GLU A 245 64.33 6.29 -33.58
CA GLU A 245 64.72 4.92 -33.97
C GLU A 245 63.49 4.02 -34.22
N PHE A 246 62.45 4.14 -33.39
CA PHE A 246 61.21 3.38 -33.56
C PHE A 246 60.15 4.11 -34.38
N HIS A 247 60.47 5.28 -34.95
CA HIS A 247 59.55 6.13 -35.73
C HIS A 247 58.19 6.35 -35.07
N LEU A 248 58.17 6.42 -33.73
CA LEU A 248 56.95 6.44 -32.94
C LEU A 248 56.13 7.73 -33.18
N PHE A 249 56.77 8.79 -33.71
CA PHE A 249 56.10 10.04 -34.08
C PHE A 249 56.72 10.67 -35.35
N PRO A 250 55.92 11.35 -36.20
CA PRO A 250 56.44 12.09 -37.35
C PRO A 250 57.27 13.31 -36.92
N LYS A 251 58.39 13.56 -37.63
CA LYS A 251 59.50 14.50 -37.32
C LYS A 251 59.15 15.98 -37.05
N ASN A 252 57.87 16.37 -37.08
CA ASN A 252 57.41 17.76 -36.98
C ASN A 252 56.56 18.06 -35.71
N ARG A 253 56.85 17.38 -34.60
CA ARG A 253 56.05 17.46 -33.36
C ARG A 253 56.02 18.84 -32.68
N ARG A 254 57.05 19.70 -32.85
CA ARG A 254 57.11 21.05 -32.23
C ARG A 254 55.96 21.97 -32.68
N LYS A 255 55.38 21.76 -33.87
CA LYS A 255 54.28 22.59 -34.39
C LYS A 255 52.90 22.16 -33.86
N TYR A 256 52.75 20.91 -33.41
CA TYR A 256 51.45 20.34 -33.04
C TYR A 256 51.15 20.40 -31.54
N MET A 257 52.16 20.44 -30.66
CA MET A 257 51.94 20.55 -29.21
C MET A 257 51.72 21.99 -28.73
N ARG A 258 52.32 23.00 -29.38
CA ARG A 258 52.14 24.41 -28.96
C ARG A 258 50.71 24.94 -29.16
N LYS A 259 49.92 24.31 -30.04
CA LYS A 259 48.51 24.70 -30.27
C LYS A 259 47.51 24.08 -29.29
N LYS A 260 47.89 23.10 -28.46
CA LYS A 260 46.97 22.40 -27.55
C LYS A 260 47.03 22.87 -26.09
N CYS A 261 47.98 23.72 -25.71
CA CYS A 261 48.11 24.21 -24.34
C CYS A 261 47.41 25.56 -24.06
N ASP A 262 46.93 26.27 -25.09
CA ASP A 262 46.31 27.59 -24.94
C ASP A 262 44.77 27.57 -24.99
N THR A 263 44.13 26.40 -24.88
CA THR A 263 42.66 26.31 -24.75
C THR A 263 42.30 25.87 -23.33
N PRO A 264 41.77 26.76 -22.47
CA PRO A 264 41.32 26.36 -21.15
C PRO A 264 40.12 25.44 -21.32
N ALA A 265 40.29 24.17 -20.94
CA ALA A 265 39.20 23.21 -20.86
C ALA A 265 38.23 23.66 -19.76
N GLN A 266 37.12 24.28 -20.16
CA GLN A 266 36.00 24.57 -19.27
C GLN A 266 35.35 23.25 -18.87
N PHE A 267 35.75 22.73 -17.71
CA PHE A 267 35.08 21.63 -17.03
C PHE A 267 33.82 22.17 -16.34
N THR A 268 32.70 22.27 -17.05
CA THR A 268 31.40 22.43 -16.39
C THR A 268 30.99 21.08 -15.80
N ARG A 269 31.09 20.92 -14.48
CA ARG A 269 30.45 19.81 -13.76
C ARG A 269 28.93 20.02 -13.84
N LYS A 270 28.25 19.17 -14.59
CA LYS A 270 26.81 18.94 -14.39
C LYS A 270 26.67 18.12 -13.11
N THR A 271 26.10 18.71 -12.07
CA THR A 271 25.57 17.98 -10.92
C THR A 271 24.25 17.29 -11.30
N PRO A 272 23.95 16.12 -10.72
CA PRO A 272 22.70 15.39 -10.94
C PRO A 272 21.49 16.14 -10.36
#